data_AF-A0A966TSN0-F1
#
_entry.id   AF-A0A966TSN0-F1
#
_cell.length_a   1.000
_cell.length_b   1.000
_cell.length_c   1.000
_cell.angle_alpha   90.00
_cell.angle_beta   90.00
_cell.angle_gamma   90.00
#
_symmetry.space_group_name_H-M   'P 1'
#
loop_
_entity.id
_entity.type
_entity.pdbx_description
1 polymer ?
#
loop_
_entity_poly.entity_id
_entity_poly.type
_entity_poly.pdbx_seq_one_letter_code
_entity_poly.pdbx_strand_id
1 'polypeptide(L)'
;MEGYHIPGIHPDFFKAIDFEKFETTASDNLVRMSAPTRGDLFYEGRWLWMWPNWTLSFFSGGMNTSRINPLGVDRTELIYDFYFADISDAGKAAREKTITDNVAVIEQDFDICLATHQNYLSGGYEPGPLSPRHEKGVYWFQQKLRETLA
;
A
#
# COMPACT_ATOMS: atom_id res chain seq x y z
N MET A 1 3.62 -2.82 -1.16
CA MET A 1 4.32 -4.12 -1.35
C MET A 1 5.56 -4.23 -0.47
N GLU A 2 6.00 -3.12 0.09
CA GLU A 2 6.97 -3.04 1.17
C GLU A 2 6.43 -2.07 2.23
N GLY A 3 7.13 -1.96 3.36
CA GLY A 3 6.89 -0.90 4.35
C GLY A 3 8.13 -0.03 4.56
N TYR A 4 9.18 -0.20 3.74
CA TYR A 4 10.47 0.45 3.95
C TYR A 4 10.36 1.97 3.95
N HIS A 5 9.44 2.48 3.13
CA HIS A 5 9.22 3.91 2.96
C HIS A 5 8.42 4.56 4.10
N ILE A 6 7.71 3.78 4.93
CA ILE A 6 6.78 4.28 5.95
C ILE A 6 7.42 5.34 6.87
N PRO A 7 8.63 5.14 7.44
CA PRO A 7 9.24 6.12 8.33
C PRO A 7 9.59 7.45 7.63
N GLY A 8 9.78 7.43 6.30
CA GLY A 8 10.18 8.60 5.52
C GLY A 8 9.01 9.40 4.95
N ILE A 9 7.91 8.74 4.57
CA ILE A 9 6.79 9.38 3.85
C ILE A 9 5.57 9.56 4.74
N HIS A 10 5.31 8.63 5.67
CA HIS A 10 4.07 8.63 6.46
C HIS A 10 4.34 8.78 7.96
N PRO A 11 4.71 9.97 8.45
CA PRO A 11 5.08 10.16 9.86
C PRO A 11 3.95 9.83 10.83
N ASP A 12 2.69 10.10 10.48
CA ASP A 12 1.55 9.79 11.34
C ASP A 12 1.21 8.30 11.33
N PHE A 13 1.36 7.64 10.18
CA PHE A 13 1.23 6.18 10.10
C PHE A 13 2.38 5.47 10.84
N PHE A 14 3.60 5.99 10.76
CA PHE A 14 4.74 5.45 11.50
C PHE A 14 4.54 5.52 13.02
N LYS A 15 3.92 6.59 13.54
CA LYS A 15 3.53 6.68 14.96
C LYS A 15 2.47 5.64 15.33
N ALA A 16 1.63 5.25 14.36
CA ALA A 16 0.51 4.34 14.54
C ALA A 16 0.87 2.86 14.70
N ILE A 17 2.08 2.47 14.28
CA ILE A 17 2.47 1.05 14.20
C ILE A 17 3.79 0.79 14.92
N ASP A 18 3.96 -0.45 15.38
CA ASP A 18 5.24 -0.96 15.84
C ASP A 18 6.09 -1.40 14.64
N PHE A 19 6.70 -0.44 13.96
CA PHE A 19 7.45 -0.66 12.71
C PHE A 19 8.59 -1.67 12.85
N GLU A 20 9.20 -1.80 14.02
CA GLU A 20 10.25 -2.80 14.27
C GLU A 20 9.76 -4.24 14.13
N LYS A 21 8.44 -4.44 14.29
CA LYS A 21 7.73 -5.71 14.10
C LYS A 21 6.93 -5.73 12.79
N PHE A 22 7.23 -4.82 11.86
CA PHE A 22 6.66 -4.88 10.51
C PHE A 22 7.21 -6.11 9.79
N GLU A 23 6.31 -6.95 9.30
CA GLU A 23 6.64 -8.18 8.59
C GLU A 23 6.01 -8.19 7.21
N THR A 24 6.81 -8.59 6.22
CA THR A 24 6.35 -8.90 4.85
C THR A 24 6.55 -10.37 4.58
N THR A 25 5.46 -11.10 4.31
CA THR A 25 5.47 -12.49 3.87
C THR A 25 4.94 -12.57 2.45
N ALA A 26 5.71 -13.16 1.54
CA ALA A 26 5.26 -13.44 0.17
C ALA A 26 4.93 -14.93 0.02
N SER A 27 3.79 -15.23 -0.58
CA SER A 27 3.31 -16.56 -0.95
C SER A 27 2.81 -16.55 -2.40
N ASP A 28 2.34 -17.69 -2.93
CA ASP A 28 1.83 -17.73 -4.29
C ASP A 28 0.66 -16.76 -4.48
N ASN A 29 0.85 -15.82 -5.40
CA ASN A 29 -0.08 -14.74 -5.78
C ASN A 29 -0.50 -13.77 -4.65
N LEU A 30 0.16 -13.79 -3.49
CA LEU A 30 -0.22 -12.99 -2.32
C LEU A 30 1.01 -12.49 -1.57
N VAL A 31 1.03 -11.20 -1.25
CA VAL A 31 1.96 -10.60 -0.30
C VAL A 31 1.17 -10.06 0.88
N ARG A 32 1.47 -10.58 2.07
CA ARG A 32 0.91 -10.10 3.34
C ARG A 32 1.91 -9.21 4.03
N MET A 33 1.46 -8.02 4.40
CA MET A 33 2.19 -7.08 5.25
C MET A 33 1.43 -6.92 6.56
N SER A 34 2.14 -6.95 7.69
CA SER A 34 1.53 -6.72 8.99
C SER A 34 2.45 -6.01 9.96
N ALA A 35 1.87 -5.19 10.82
CA ALA A 35 2.56 -4.57 11.96
C ALA A 35 1.58 -4.42 13.13
N PRO A 36 2.02 -4.70 14.38
CA PRO A 36 1.21 -4.39 15.56
C PRO A 36 0.88 -2.89 15.60
N THR A 37 -0.34 -2.55 16.00
CA THR A 37 -0.77 -1.15 16.12
C THR A 37 -0.40 -0.60 17.50
N ARG A 38 -0.20 0.71 17.57
CA ARG A 38 -0.02 1.48 18.80
C ARG A 38 -1.27 2.33 19.02
N GLY A 39 -2.08 1.99 20.02
CA GLY A 39 -3.32 2.70 20.35
C GLY A 39 -4.47 2.42 19.38
N ASP A 40 -5.50 3.27 19.43
CA ASP A 40 -6.80 3.07 18.76
C ASP A 40 -6.86 3.73 17.37
N LEU A 41 -5.81 3.61 16.57
CA LEU A 41 -5.84 4.12 15.20
C LEU A 41 -6.66 3.18 14.31
N PHE A 42 -7.25 3.74 13.26
CA PHE A 42 -8.24 3.02 12.45
C PHE A 42 -7.66 1.79 11.73
N TYR A 43 -6.37 1.74 11.44
CA TYR A 43 -5.74 0.60 10.78
C TYR A 43 -5.63 -0.61 11.71
N GLU A 44 -5.96 -1.81 11.23
CA GLU A 44 -5.76 -3.07 11.98
C GLU A 44 -4.37 -3.69 11.77
N GLY A 45 -3.44 -2.97 11.15
CA GLY A 45 -2.08 -3.46 11.01
C GLY A 45 -1.94 -4.60 10.01
N ARG A 46 -2.87 -4.78 9.07
CA ARG A 46 -2.89 -5.88 8.09
C ARG A 46 -3.26 -5.39 6.71
N TRP A 47 -2.36 -5.65 5.76
CA TRP A 47 -2.51 -5.30 4.36
C TRP A 47 -2.14 -6.47 3.49
N LEU A 48 -2.97 -6.75 2.51
CA LEU A 48 -2.75 -7.78 1.52
C LEU A 48 -2.59 -7.11 0.16
N TRP A 49 -1.61 -7.56 -0.59
CA TRP A 49 -1.51 -7.31 -2.02
C TRP A 49 -1.62 -8.65 -2.74
N MET A 50 -2.35 -8.69 -3.85
CA MET A 50 -2.64 -9.89 -4.61
C MET A 50 -2.35 -9.68 -6.10
N TRP A 51 -1.79 -10.71 -6.73
CA TRP A 51 -1.55 -10.72 -8.16
C TRP A 51 -2.88 -10.64 -8.94
N PRO A 52 -2.99 -9.83 -10.01
CA PRO A 52 -1.90 -9.06 -10.61
C PRO A 52 -1.64 -7.70 -9.97
N ASN A 53 -2.65 -7.00 -9.43
CA ASN A 53 -2.54 -5.60 -8.99
C ASN A 53 -3.66 -5.19 -8.01
N TRP A 54 -4.02 -6.04 -7.06
CA TRP A 54 -5.12 -5.77 -6.11
C TRP A 54 -4.63 -5.64 -4.69
N THR A 55 -5.32 -4.83 -3.87
CA THR A 55 -5.08 -4.79 -2.42
C THR A 55 -6.35 -5.00 -1.62
N LEU A 56 -6.18 -5.46 -0.38
CA LEU A 56 -7.20 -5.55 0.65
C LEU A 56 -6.58 -5.11 1.98
N SER A 57 -7.21 -4.15 2.64
CA SER A 57 -6.79 -3.67 3.96
C SER A 57 -7.97 -3.62 4.92
N PHE A 58 -7.69 -3.82 6.20
CA PHE A 58 -8.70 -3.81 7.25
C PHE A 58 -8.55 -2.58 8.14
N PHE A 59 -9.69 -2.03 8.56
CA PHE A 59 -9.76 -0.95 9.52
C PHE A 59 -10.95 -1.17 10.47
N SER A 60 -10.93 -0.52 11.63
CA SER A 60 -12.01 -0.65 12.61
C SER A 60 -13.37 -0.31 11.99
N GLY A 61 -14.26 -1.30 11.92
CA GLY A 61 -15.60 -1.16 11.34
C GLY A 61 -15.70 -1.35 9.83
N GLY A 62 -14.65 -1.81 9.15
CA GLY A 62 -14.72 -2.07 7.71
C GLY A 62 -13.45 -2.59 7.04
N MET A 63 -13.43 -2.48 5.72
CA MET A 63 -12.29 -2.83 4.88
C MET A 63 -12.24 -1.92 3.65
N ASN A 64 -11.09 -1.86 3.00
CA ASN A 64 -10.97 -1.30 1.67
C ASN A 64 -10.35 -2.30 0.71
N THR A 65 -10.69 -2.16 -0.57
CA THR A 65 -9.99 -2.84 -1.65
C THR A 65 -9.48 -1.82 -2.64
N SER A 66 -8.39 -2.13 -3.30
CA SER A 66 -7.95 -1.33 -4.43
C SER A 66 -7.49 -2.16 -5.61
N ARG A 67 -7.55 -1.57 -6.80
CA ARG A 67 -7.01 -2.13 -8.04
C ARG A 67 -6.22 -1.09 -8.79
N ILE A 68 -5.00 -1.43 -9.20
CA ILE A 68 -4.16 -0.58 -10.06
C ILE A 68 -4.31 -1.05 -11.51
N ASN A 69 -4.87 -0.17 -12.35
CA ASN A 69 -5.11 -0.37 -13.76
C ASN A 69 -3.97 0.23 -14.59
N PRO A 70 -3.30 -0.54 -15.48
CA PRO A 70 -2.43 0.05 -16.47
C PRO A 70 -3.26 0.77 -17.54
N LEU A 71 -2.99 2.06 -17.76
CA LEU A 71 -3.57 2.84 -18.86
C LEU A 71 -2.54 3.14 -19.96
N GLY A 72 -1.26 2.99 -19.65
CA GLY A 72 -0.11 3.19 -20.53
C GLY A 72 1.18 2.81 -19.81
N VAL A 73 2.32 3.02 -20.46
CA VAL A 73 3.66 2.74 -19.88
C VAL A 73 4.02 3.70 -18.74
N ASP A 74 3.40 4.88 -18.73
CA ASP A 74 3.64 6.01 -17.84
C ASP A 74 2.39 6.42 -17.05
N ARG A 75 1.30 5.64 -17.14
CA ARG A 75 0.01 5.99 -16.56
C ARG A 75 -0.73 4.79 -16.00
N THR A 76 -1.19 4.95 -14.76
CA THR A 76 -2.09 4.01 -14.10
C THR A 76 -3.32 4.73 -13.55
N GLU A 77 -4.37 3.96 -13.23
CA GLU A 77 -5.52 4.41 -12.46
C GLU A 77 -5.65 3.53 -11.21
N LEU A 78 -5.85 4.15 -10.05
CA LEU A 78 -6.16 3.47 -8.81
C LEU A 78 -7.66 3.58 -8.55
N ILE A 79 -8.37 2.45 -8.59
CA ILE A 79 -9.75 2.36 -8.09
C ILE A 79 -9.67 1.91 -6.64
N TYR A 80 -10.25 2.68 -5.72
CA TYR A 80 -10.19 2.43 -4.29
C TYR A 80 -11.59 2.45 -3.68
N ASP A 81 -12.05 1.29 -3.21
CA ASP A 81 -13.40 1.08 -2.68
C ASP A 81 -13.36 0.91 -1.16
N PHE A 82 -14.31 1.54 -0.46
CA PHE A 82 -14.49 1.40 0.98
C PHE A 82 -15.78 0.65 1.30
N TYR A 83 -15.68 -0.31 2.22
CA TYR A 83 -16.79 -1.12 2.69
C TYR A 83 -16.90 -0.94 4.21
N PHE A 84 -18.06 -0.46 4.66
CA PHE A 84 -18.33 -0.18 6.06
C PHE A 84 -19.41 -1.10 6.60
N ALA A 85 -19.23 -1.60 7.82
CA ALA A 85 -20.25 -2.40 8.50
C ALA A 85 -21.46 -1.55 8.93
N ASP A 86 -21.23 -0.33 9.42
CA ASP A 86 -22.30 0.63 9.74
C ASP A 86 -22.57 1.53 8.53
N ILE A 87 -23.76 1.40 7.95
CA ILE A 87 -24.24 2.21 6.82
C ILE A 87 -25.32 3.23 7.22
N SER A 88 -25.59 3.37 8.52
CA SER A 88 -26.60 4.30 9.04
C SER A 88 -26.24 5.76 8.77
N ASP A 89 -27.25 6.64 8.76
CA ASP A 89 -27.04 8.08 8.62
C ASP A 89 -26.22 8.66 9.78
N ALA A 90 -26.36 8.09 10.99
CA ALA A 90 -25.57 8.49 12.16
C ALA A 90 -24.06 8.23 11.94
N GLY A 91 -23.70 7.13 11.28
CA GLY A 91 -22.33 6.79 10.95
C GLY A 91 -21.74 7.54 9.75
N LYS A 92 -22.52 8.38 9.04
CA LYS A 92 -22.07 9.02 7.80
C LYS A 92 -20.80 9.87 7.97
N ALA A 93 -20.78 10.76 8.97
CA ALA A 93 -19.63 11.64 9.19
C ALA A 93 -18.35 10.87 9.55
N ALA A 94 -18.47 9.78 10.31
CA ALA A 94 -17.33 8.92 10.63
C ALA A 94 -16.77 8.23 9.37
N ARG A 95 -17.64 7.71 8.50
CA ARG A 95 -17.25 7.10 7.22
C ARG A 95 -16.54 8.10 6.31
N GLU A 96 -17.10 9.30 6.15
CA GLU A 96 -16.50 10.37 5.35
C GLU A 96 -15.11 10.76 5.86
N LYS A 97 -14.94 10.81 7.19
CA LYS A 97 -13.63 11.04 7.81
C LYS A 97 -12.66 9.90 7.49
N THR A 98 -13.05 8.64 7.65
CA THR A 98 -12.19 7.49 7.34
C THR A 98 -11.76 7.49 5.87
N ILE A 99 -12.66 7.79 4.94
CA ILE A 99 -12.34 7.90 3.52
C ILE A 99 -11.31 9.01 3.31
N THR A 100 -11.57 10.20 3.85
CA THR A 100 -10.69 11.38 3.69
C THR A 100 -9.29 11.11 4.24
N ASP A 101 -9.19 10.54 5.44
CA ASP A 101 -7.90 10.23 6.07
C ASP A 101 -7.10 9.20 5.24
N ASN A 102 -7.76 8.17 4.67
CA ASN A 102 -7.09 7.17 3.83
C ASN A 102 -6.65 7.76 2.49
N VAL A 103 -7.49 8.58 1.84
CA VAL A 103 -7.16 9.22 0.57
C VAL A 103 -5.93 10.13 0.72
N ALA A 104 -5.82 10.88 1.83
CA ALA A 104 -4.67 11.73 2.08
C ALA A 104 -3.34 10.95 2.21
N VAL A 105 -3.37 9.71 2.72
CA VAL A 105 -2.19 8.83 2.76
C VAL A 105 -1.83 8.34 1.36
N ILE A 106 -2.83 7.93 0.58
CA ILE A 106 -2.65 7.46 -0.81
C ILE A 106 -2.06 8.56 -1.71
N GLU A 107 -2.48 9.81 -1.53
CA GLU A 107 -1.94 10.94 -2.30
C GLU A 107 -0.43 11.15 -2.05
N GLN A 108 0.06 10.86 -0.84
CA GLN A 108 1.51 10.88 -0.55
C GLN A 108 2.27 9.80 -1.31
N ASP A 109 1.66 8.62 -1.49
CA ASP A 109 2.24 7.54 -2.31
C ASP A 109 2.33 7.94 -3.79
N PHE A 110 1.33 8.67 -4.29
CA PHE A 110 1.34 9.14 -5.68
C PHE A 110 2.51 10.05 -5.97
N ASP A 111 2.81 11.01 -5.08
CA ASP A 111 3.94 11.92 -5.26
C ASP A 111 5.27 11.16 -5.42
N ILE A 112 5.43 10.08 -4.65
CA ILE A 112 6.64 9.26 -4.64
C ILE A 112 6.72 8.36 -5.87
N CYS A 113 5.60 7.78 -6.31
CA CYS A 113 5.54 7.04 -7.57
C CYS A 113 5.85 7.94 -8.77
N LEU A 114 5.29 9.17 -8.81
CA LEU A 114 5.54 10.13 -9.87
C LEU A 114 7.01 10.57 -9.91
N ALA A 115 7.58 10.94 -8.76
CA ALA A 115 8.99 11.30 -8.65
C ALA A 115 9.92 10.15 -9.08
N THR A 116 9.60 8.92 -8.65
CA THR A 116 10.34 7.71 -9.04
C THR A 116 10.30 7.52 -10.56
N HIS A 117 9.13 7.64 -11.19
CA HIS A 117 8.99 7.50 -12.64
C HIS A 117 9.79 8.58 -13.40
N GLN A 118 9.73 9.84 -12.95
CA GLN A 118 10.54 10.92 -13.54
C GLN A 118 12.05 10.67 -13.42
N ASN A 119 12.51 10.11 -12.31
CA ASN A 119 13.91 9.73 -12.15
C ASN A 119 14.34 8.66 -13.16
N TYR A 120 13.50 7.66 -13.44
CA TYR A 120 13.76 6.69 -14.51
C TYR A 120 13.80 7.35 -15.89
N LEU A 121 12.88 8.26 -16.20
CA LEU A 121 12.87 8.99 -17.46
C LEU A 121 14.10 9.89 -17.66
N SER A 122 14.70 10.36 -16.57
CA SER A 122 15.90 11.22 -16.64
C SER A 122 17.14 10.52 -17.22
N GLY A 123 17.19 9.18 -17.17
CA GLY A 123 18.34 8.38 -17.56
C GLY A 123 19.55 8.47 -16.61
N GLY A 124 19.49 9.31 -15.57
CA GLY A 124 20.54 9.45 -14.56
C GLY A 124 20.36 8.57 -13.31
N TYR A 125 19.28 7.80 -13.25
CA TYR A 125 18.97 6.90 -12.14
C TYR A 125 19.26 5.45 -12.52
N GLU A 126 20.02 4.76 -11.66
CA GLU A 126 20.24 3.32 -11.74
C GLU A 126 19.62 2.67 -10.49
N PRO A 127 18.71 1.69 -10.62
CA PRO A 127 18.10 1.04 -9.48
C PRO A 127 19.12 0.22 -8.68
N GLY A 128 19.08 0.35 -7.37
CA GLY A 128 19.91 -0.40 -6.44
C GLY A 128 19.32 -1.77 -6.04
N PRO A 129 20.04 -2.53 -5.21
CA PRO A 129 19.53 -3.78 -4.66
C PRO A 129 18.33 -3.52 -3.73
N LEU A 130 17.39 -4.46 -3.71
CA LEU A 130 16.27 -4.44 -2.76
C LEU A 130 16.73 -4.83 -1.36
N SER A 131 16.15 -4.18 -0.34
CA SER A 131 16.32 -4.49 1.08
C SER A 131 15.85 -5.91 1.40
N PRO A 132 16.74 -6.82 1.85
CA PRO A 132 16.34 -8.17 2.23
C PRO A 132 15.39 -8.22 3.43
N ARG A 133 15.36 -7.17 4.25
CA ARG A 133 14.50 -7.04 5.42
C ARG A 133 13.10 -6.55 5.05
N HIS A 134 13.00 -5.51 4.22
CA HIS A 134 11.75 -4.77 4.03
C HIS A 134 11.07 -5.01 2.67
N GLU A 135 11.81 -5.43 1.64
CA GLU A 135 11.34 -5.42 0.24
C GLU A 135 11.14 -6.81 -0.36
N LYS A 136 10.94 -7.83 0.48
CA LYS A 136 10.65 -9.21 0.04
C LYS A 136 9.43 -9.30 -0.89
N GLY A 137 8.39 -8.50 -0.64
CA GLY A 137 7.20 -8.43 -1.48
C GLY A 137 7.49 -7.84 -2.86
N VAL A 138 8.30 -6.78 -2.93
CA VAL A 138 8.77 -6.18 -4.19
C VAL A 138 9.59 -7.18 -5.00
N TYR A 139 10.51 -7.89 -4.33
CA TYR A 139 11.30 -8.94 -4.97
C TYR A 139 10.41 -10.02 -5.57
N TRP A 140 9.45 -10.55 -4.80
CA TRP A 140 8.49 -11.56 -5.28
C TRP A 140 7.72 -11.07 -6.51
N PHE A 141 7.20 -9.83 -6.48
CA PHE A 141 6.46 -9.25 -7.60
C PHE A 141 7.32 -9.17 -8.87
N GLN A 142 8.55 -8.67 -8.76
CA GLN A 142 9.46 -8.57 -9.89
C GLN A 142 9.81 -9.95 -10.48
N GLN A 143 9.97 -10.99 -9.65
CA GLN A 143 10.19 -12.36 -10.14
C GLN A 143 8.95 -12.89 -10.86
N LYS A 144 7.76 -12.76 -10.26
CA LYS A 144 6.50 -13.20 -10.87
C LYS A 144 6.24 -12.52 -12.22
N LEU A 145 6.56 -11.23 -12.33
CA LEU A 145 6.46 -10.49 -13.58
C LEU A 145 7.42 -11.04 -14.65
N ARG A 146 8.70 -11.30 -14.30
CA ARG A 146 9.67 -11.89 -15.22
C ARG A 146 9.21 -13.25 -15.73
N GLU A 147 8.71 -14.11 -14.84
CA GLU A 147 8.17 -15.43 -15.20
C GLU A 147 6.95 -15.33 -16.11
N THR A 148 6.09 -14.34 -15.90
CA THR A 148 4.87 -14.15 -16.71
C THR A 148 5.17 -13.61 -18.12
N LEU A 149 6.28 -12.88 -18.27
CA LEU A 149 6.71 -12.29 -19.54
C LEU A 149 7.66 -13.18 -20.36
N ALA A 150 8.10 -14.32 -19.81
CA ALA A 150 8.97 -15.28 -20.47
C ALA A 150 8.18 -16.23 -21.39
#